data_AF-A0A9D2H265-F1
#
_entry.id   AF-A0A9D2H265-F1
#
_cell.length_a   1.000
_cell.length_b   1.000
_cell.length_c   1.000
_cell.angle_alpha   90.00
_cell.angle_beta   90.00
_cell.angle_gamma   90.00
#
_symmetry.space_group_name_H-M   'P 1'
#
loop_
_entity.id
_entity.type
_entity.pdbx_description
1 polymer ?
#
loop_
_entity_poly.entity_id
_entity_poly.type
_entity_poly.pdbx_seq_one_letter_code
_entity_poly.pdbx_strand_id
1 'polypeptide(L)'
;GTFGFRTSKEFDKFASTPYAVRGKLPVPDGGVAWFSCKVVSTMDTSTHTVFLGEVLDCGKLAKDAPMTYSYYHKVLKGKTAKNAPTYQAEEPAPAAPASAESKWVCSVCGYVYDGETPFEELPDSWTCPRCGVGKELFKKQ
;
A
#
# COMPACT_ATOMS: atom_id res chain seq x y z
N GLY A 1 -2.59 -0.14 -9.59
CA GLY A 1 -2.20 1.17 -10.17
C GLY A 1 -1.87 1.03 -11.64
N THR A 2 -2.13 2.06 -12.44
CA THR A 2 -1.99 2.08 -13.92
C THR A 2 -0.59 1.68 -14.40
N PHE A 3 0.47 2.20 -13.77
CA PHE A 3 1.85 1.96 -14.21
C PHE A 3 2.52 0.71 -13.64
N GLY A 4 2.18 0.33 -12.40
CA GLY A 4 2.90 -0.72 -11.64
C GLY A 4 2.35 -2.14 -11.75
N PHE A 5 1.16 -2.34 -12.33
CA PHE A 5 0.48 -3.65 -12.37
C PHE A 5 -0.01 -4.07 -13.75
N ARG A 6 0.38 -3.34 -14.79
CA ARG A 6 -0.02 -3.61 -16.19
C ARG A 6 1.21 -3.54 -17.08
N THR A 7 1.23 -4.34 -18.13
CA THR A 7 2.28 -4.27 -19.16
C THR A 7 1.98 -3.16 -20.15
N SER A 8 2.99 -2.36 -20.48
CA SER A 8 2.84 -1.29 -21.49
C SER A 8 2.68 -1.83 -22.92
N LYS A 9 2.91 -3.15 -23.13
CA LYS A 9 2.72 -3.81 -24.43
C LYS A 9 1.24 -3.97 -24.80
N GLU A 10 0.38 -4.16 -23.80
CA GLU A 10 -1.05 -4.50 -23.97
C GLU A 10 -1.97 -3.40 -23.46
N PHE A 11 -1.47 -2.51 -22.61
CA PHE A 11 -2.26 -1.45 -22.00
C PHE A 11 -1.56 -0.10 -22.18
N ASP A 12 -2.24 0.83 -22.85
CA ASP A 12 -1.79 2.21 -22.93
C ASP A 12 -1.95 2.91 -21.58
N LYS A 13 -0.83 3.09 -20.88
CA LYS A 13 -0.78 3.72 -19.55
C LYS A 13 -0.97 5.23 -19.60
N PHE A 14 -0.74 5.85 -20.76
CA PHE A 14 -0.82 7.29 -20.95
C PHE A 14 -2.19 7.76 -21.44
N ALA A 15 -3.03 6.85 -21.94
CA ALA A 15 -4.39 7.17 -22.41
C ALA A 15 -5.24 7.97 -21.40
N SER A 16 -5.09 7.71 -20.10
CA SER A 16 -5.83 8.39 -19.03
C SER A 16 -4.94 9.09 -18.01
N THR A 17 -3.64 9.24 -18.30
CA THR A 17 -2.69 9.87 -17.39
C THR A 17 -2.22 11.19 -18.01
N PRO A 18 -2.43 12.36 -17.38
CA PRO A 18 -1.87 13.62 -17.85
C PRO A 18 -0.33 13.57 -17.92
N TYR A 19 0.22 14.01 -19.06
CA TYR A 19 1.66 14.07 -19.30
C TYR A 19 2.01 15.21 -20.24
N ALA A 20 3.26 15.68 -20.13
CA ALA A 20 3.89 16.57 -21.09
C ALA A 20 5.06 15.86 -21.78
N VAL A 21 5.27 16.11 -23.07
CA VAL A 21 6.46 15.62 -23.76
C VAL A 21 7.63 16.56 -23.45
N ARG A 22 8.71 16.00 -22.90
CA ARG A 22 9.96 16.73 -22.64
C ARG A 22 11.10 16.05 -23.37
N GLY A 23 11.76 16.78 -24.25
CA GLY A 23 12.65 16.20 -25.25
C GLY A 23 11.88 15.26 -26.18
N LYS A 24 12.13 13.96 -26.07
CA LYS A 24 11.46 12.91 -26.87
C LYS A 24 10.62 11.94 -26.02
N LEU A 25 10.49 12.20 -24.72
CA LEU A 25 9.88 11.26 -23.77
C LEU A 25 8.63 11.86 -23.11
N PRO A 26 7.57 11.07 -22.92
CA PRO A 26 6.41 11.49 -22.14
C PRO A 26 6.74 11.50 -20.65
N VAL A 27 6.52 12.63 -19.99
CA VAL A 27 6.73 12.81 -18.55
C VAL A 27 5.38 13.01 -17.87
N PRO A 28 4.93 12.06 -17.03
CA PRO A 28 3.69 12.21 -16.27
C PRO A 28 3.72 13.43 -15.34
N ASP A 29 2.60 14.15 -15.24
CA ASP A 29 2.53 15.37 -14.42
C ASP A 29 2.47 15.08 -12.91
N GLY A 30 2.14 13.85 -12.52
CA GLY A 30 2.08 13.42 -11.12
C GLY A 30 3.43 13.25 -10.41
N GLY A 31 4.54 13.66 -11.03
CA GLY A 31 5.88 13.63 -10.44
C GLY A 31 6.26 14.93 -9.74
N VAL A 32 7.26 14.88 -8.86
CA VAL A 32 7.85 16.07 -8.21
C VAL A 32 8.98 16.67 -9.07
N ALA A 33 9.73 15.83 -9.77
CA ALA A 33 10.79 16.20 -10.68
C ALA A 33 10.95 15.11 -11.76
N TRP A 34 11.68 15.44 -12.82
CA TRP A 34 11.99 14.51 -13.90
C TRP A 34 13.44 14.68 -14.36
N PHE A 35 13.97 13.59 -14.92
CA PHE A 35 15.31 13.52 -15.49
C PHE A 35 15.21 12.80 -16.84
N SER A 36 15.84 13.34 -17.88
CA SER A 36 16.08 12.62 -19.13
C SER A 36 17.52 12.15 -19.14
N CYS A 37 17.71 10.85 -19.38
CA CYS A 37 19.03 10.25 -19.35
C CYS A 37 19.33 9.54 -20.67
N LYS A 38 20.59 9.62 -21.12
CA LYS A 38 21.15 8.76 -22.17
C LYS A 38 21.77 7.55 -21.51
N VAL A 39 21.39 6.35 -21.93
CA VAL A 39 22.03 5.12 -21.46
C VAL A 39 23.47 5.09 -21.97
N VAL A 40 24.43 5.01 -21.05
CA VAL A 40 25.87 4.94 -21.35
C VAL A 40 26.47 3.58 -21.04
N SER A 41 25.86 2.81 -20.13
CA SER A 41 26.25 1.44 -19.84
C SER A 41 25.07 0.62 -19.33
N THR A 42 25.15 -0.70 -19.47
CA THR A 42 24.17 -1.67 -18.99
C THR A 42 24.87 -2.81 -18.25
N MET A 43 24.27 -3.30 -17.17
CA MET A 43 24.74 -4.45 -16.43
C MET A 43 23.57 -5.40 -16.21
N ASP A 44 23.68 -6.62 -16.73
CA ASP A 44 22.68 -7.64 -16.54
C ASP A 44 22.91 -8.38 -15.21
N THR A 45 21.81 -8.60 -14.49
CA THR A 45 21.76 -9.45 -13.30
C THR A 45 20.87 -10.66 -13.59
N SER A 46 20.67 -11.55 -12.63
CA SER A 46 19.83 -12.74 -12.82
C SER A 46 18.35 -12.41 -13.09
N THR A 47 17.85 -11.25 -12.67
CA THR A 47 16.41 -10.89 -12.76
C THR A 47 16.14 -9.51 -13.34
N HIS A 48 17.15 -8.64 -13.41
CA HIS A 48 17.00 -7.24 -13.82
C HIS A 48 18.21 -6.78 -14.64
N THR A 49 18.01 -5.74 -15.45
CA THR A 49 19.11 -4.99 -16.09
C THR A 49 19.24 -3.64 -15.41
N VAL A 50 20.45 -3.34 -14.93
CA VAL A 50 20.80 -2.03 -14.39
C VAL A 50 21.29 -1.15 -15.54
N PHE A 51 20.67 0.02 -15.71
CA PHE A 51 21.06 1.00 -16.72
C PHE A 51 21.82 2.15 -16.05
N LEU A 52 23.04 2.43 -16.49
CA LEU A 52 23.78 3.63 -16.14
C LEU A 52 23.41 4.73 -17.13
N GLY A 53 22.81 5.80 -16.63
CA GLY A 53 22.34 6.93 -17.44
C GLY A 53 23.14 8.21 -17.18
N GLU A 54 23.61 8.86 -18.25
CA GLU A 54 24.10 10.24 -18.23
C GLU A 54 22.91 11.19 -18.30
N VAL A 55 22.80 12.14 -17.37
CA VAL A 55 21.69 13.10 -17.32
C VAL A 55 21.87 14.14 -18.41
N LEU A 56 20.91 14.21 -19.34
CA LEU A 56 20.89 15.20 -20.43
C LEU A 56 20.09 16.45 -20.05
N ASP A 57 18.99 16.27 -19.33
CA ASP A 57 18.09 17.35 -18.94
C ASP A 57 17.33 16.98 -17.67
N CYS A 58 16.89 17.98 -16.91
CA CYS A 58 16.08 17.77 -15.71
C CYS A 58 15.20 18.98 -15.41
N GLY A 59 14.15 18.75 -14.63
CA GLY A 59 13.30 19.84 -14.20
C GLY A 59 12.42 19.49 -13.01
N LYS A 60 11.95 20.53 -12.32
CA LYS A 60 10.97 20.42 -11.24
C LYS A 60 9.57 20.51 -11.81
N LEU A 61 8.67 19.71 -11.26
CA LEU A 61 7.25 19.67 -11.59
C LEU A 61 6.40 20.27 -10.48
N ALA A 62 6.68 19.87 -9.24
CA ALA A 62 5.93 20.28 -8.06
C ALA A 62 6.87 20.59 -6.90
N LYS A 63 6.35 21.26 -5.87
CA LYS A 63 7.08 21.54 -4.61
C LYS A 63 6.79 20.50 -3.53
N ASP A 64 5.90 19.56 -3.80
CA ASP A 64 5.51 18.51 -2.86
C ASP A 64 6.68 17.59 -2.51
N ALA A 65 6.60 16.97 -1.33
CA ALA A 65 7.59 16.00 -0.90
C ALA A 65 7.53 14.75 -1.80
N PRO A 66 8.67 14.24 -2.28
CA PRO A 66 8.68 13.01 -3.07
C PRO A 66 8.17 11.84 -2.22
N MET A 67 7.31 11.01 -2.81
CA MET A 67 6.81 9.81 -2.15
C MET A 67 7.95 8.81 -1.97
N THR A 68 8.12 8.34 -0.73
CA THR A 68 9.08 7.26 -0.43
C THR A 68 8.41 5.90 -0.54
N TYR A 69 9.20 4.88 -0.80
CA TYR A 69 8.71 3.51 -0.80
C TYR A 69 8.18 3.06 0.58
N SER A 70 8.80 3.54 1.67
CA SER A 70 8.33 3.27 3.03
C SER A 70 6.93 3.85 3.27
N TYR A 71 6.67 5.06 2.79
CA TYR A 71 5.36 5.69 2.87
C TYR A 71 4.30 4.92 2.07
N TYR A 72 4.65 4.44 0.87
CA TYR A 72 3.75 3.65 0.02
C TYR A 72 3.23 2.39 0.73
N HIS A 73 4.11 1.65 1.41
CA HIS A 73 3.71 0.44 2.14
C HIS A 73 2.99 0.75 3.45
N LYS A 74 3.53 1.64 4.27
CA LYS A 74 3.02 1.87 5.63
C LYS A 74 1.73 2.68 5.67
N VAL A 75 1.58 3.66 4.78
CA VAL A 75 0.49 4.64 4.82
C VAL A 75 -0.53 4.35 3.72
N LEU A 76 -0.08 4.19 2.48
CA LEU A 76 -0.99 3.93 1.35
C LEU A 76 -1.46 2.47 1.28
N LYS A 77 -0.91 1.57 2.13
CA LYS A 77 -1.15 0.12 2.13
C LYS A 77 -1.10 -0.47 0.72
N GLY A 78 -0.18 0.06 -0.08
CA GLY A 78 -0.08 -0.25 -1.48
C GLY A 78 0.60 -1.60 -1.69
N LYS A 79 0.04 -2.44 -2.54
CA LYS A 79 0.68 -3.70 -2.93
C LYS A 79 1.82 -3.43 -3.89
N THR A 80 2.85 -4.26 -3.88
CA THR A 80 3.88 -4.25 -4.93
C THR A 80 3.82 -5.50 -5.79
N ALA A 81 4.14 -5.36 -7.07
CA ALA A 81 4.20 -6.50 -7.98
C ALA A 81 5.27 -7.50 -7.53
N LYS A 82 5.00 -8.80 -7.67
CA LYS A 82 5.91 -9.89 -7.26
C LYS A 82 7.30 -9.80 -7.90
N ASN A 83 7.39 -9.19 -9.08
CA ASN A 83 8.63 -9.07 -9.84
C ASN A 83 9.39 -7.76 -9.54
N ALA A 84 8.88 -6.91 -8.65
CA ALA A 84 9.58 -5.69 -8.27
C ALA A 84 10.79 -6.04 -7.37
N PRO A 85 11.94 -5.38 -7.53
CA PRO A 85 13.13 -5.67 -6.72
C PRO A 85 12.94 -5.29 -5.23
N THR A 86 11.95 -4.45 -4.94
CA THR A 86 11.53 -4.06 -3.60
C THR A 86 10.33 -4.87 -3.08
N TYR A 87 9.88 -5.90 -3.81
CA TYR A 87 8.77 -6.74 -3.38
C TYR A 87 9.08 -7.33 -2.00
N GLN A 88 8.26 -6.97 -1.04
CA GLN A 88 8.21 -7.63 0.24
C GLN A 88 6.98 -8.53 0.18
N ALA A 89 7.20 -9.84 0.30
CA ALA A 89 6.07 -10.74 0.57
C ALA A 89 5.39 -10.19 1.83
N GLU A 90 4.07 -9.99 1.78
CA GLU A 90 3.30 -9.69 2.97
C GLU A 90 3.51 -10.88 3.92
N GLU A 91 4.45 -10.75 4.86
CA GLU A 91 4.33 -11.49 6.11
C GLU A 91 3.00 -11.02 6.70
N PRO A 92 2.08 -11.94 7.07
CA PRO A 92 0.87 -11.55 7.75
C PRO A 92 1.31 -10.65 8.90
N ALA A 93 0.75 -9.43 8.95
CA ALA A 93 1.17 -8.41 9.88
C ALA A 93 1.41 -9.05 11.25
N PRO A 94 2.61 -8.90 11.87
CA PRO A 94 2.78 -9.35 13.23
C PRO A 94 1.65 -8.69 14.02
N ALA A 95 0.82 -9.52 14.63
CA ALA A 95 -0.26 -9.07 15.50
C ALA A 95 0.32 -7.96 16.38
N ALA A 96 -0.29 -6.78 16.32
CA ALA A 96 0.10 -5.64 17.13
C ALA A 96 0.33 -6.10 18.58
N PRO A 97 1.33 -5.53 19.27
CA PRO A 97 1.78 -6.03 20.56
C PRO A 97 0.60 -6.10 21.53
N ALA A 98 0.48 -7.26 22.17
CA ALA A 98 -0.51 -7.53 23.21
C ALA A 98 -0.45 -6.46 24.31
N SER A 99 -1.45 -5.59 24.35
CA SER A 99 -2.12 -5.30 25.62
C SER A 99 -3.06 -6.48 25.86
N ALA A 100 -2.75 -7.26 26.88
CA ALA A 100 -3.51 -8.41 27.27
C ALA A 100 -4.95 -8.00 27.60
N GLU A 101 -5.88 -8.26 26.69
CA GLU A 101 -7.31 -8.42 27.00
C GLU A 101 -7.99 -9.11 25.81
N SER A 102 -8.09 -10.43 25.90
CA SER A 102 -9.22 -11.26 25.44
C SER A 102 -10.10 -10.66 24.33
N LYS A 103 -9.95 -11.08 23.06
CA LYS A 103 -10.90 -10.65 22.01
C LYS A 103 -12.23 -11.38 22.21
N TRP A 104 -13.32 -10.65 22.40
CA TRP A 104 -14.65 -11.24 22.56
C TRP A 104 -15.42 -11.18 21.24
N VAL A 105 -15.87 -12.33 20.76
CA VAL A 105 -16.57 -12.46 19.48
C VAL A 105 -17.97 -13.04 19.69
N CYS A 106 -18.99 -12.37 19.16
CA CYS A 106 -20.37 -12.85 19.17
C CYS A 106 -20.48 -14.14 18.34
N SER A 107 -20.88 -15.24 18.97
CA SER A 107 -21.03 -16.53 18.31
C SER A 107 -22.19 -16.61 17.31
N VAL A 108 -23.12 -15.64 17.36
CA VAL A 108 -24.32 -15.61 16.49
C VAL A 108 -24.09 -14.81 15.20
N CYS A 109 -23.45 -13.64 15.30
CA CYS A 109 -23.29 -12.73 14.14
C CYS A 109 -21.83 -12.43 13.79
N GLY A 110 -20.86 -12.91 14.57
CA GLY A 110 -19.44 -12.66 14.33
C GLY A 110 -18.99 -11.23 14.68
N TYR A 111 -19.81 -10.44 15.37
CA TYR A 111 -19.40 -9.12 15.86
C TYR A 111 -18.23 -9.26 16.84
N VAL A 112 -17.14 -8.56 16.56
CA VAL A 112 -15.96 -8.50 17.42
C VAL A 112 -16.09 -7.27 18.29
N TYR A 113 -16.04 -7.46 19.61
CA TYR A 113 -16.03 -6.37 20.57
C TYR A 113 -14.65 -5.71 20.61
N ASP A 114 -14.60 -4.43 20.28
CA ASP A 114 -13.41 -3.57 20.22
C ASP A 114 -13.51 -2.33 21.11
N GLY A 115 -14.40 -2.38 22.11
CA GLY A 115 -14.61 -1.28 23.06
C GLY A 115 -13.47 -1.11 24.05
N GLU A 116 -13.28 0.12 24.53
CA GLU A 116 -12.22 0.47 25.49
C GLU A 116 -12.46 -0.08 26.91
N THR A 117 -13.72 -0.41 27.24
CA THR A 117 -14.08 -1.03 28.51
C THR A 117 -13.90 -2.55 28.46
N PRO A 118 -13.28 -3.20 29.46
CA PRO A 118 -13.18 -4.65 29.51
C PRO A 118 -14.56 -5.31 29.39
N PHE A 119 -14.67 -6.35 28.56
CA PHE A 119 -15.95 -7.03 28.30
C PHE A 119 -16.59 -7.60 29.57
N GLU A 120 -15.77 -7.96 30.57
CA GLU A 120 -16.21 -8.46 31.88
C GLU A 120 -16.89 -7.39 32.75
N GLU A 121 -16.57 -6.11 32.52
CA GLU A 121 -17.14 -4.97 33.24
C GLU A 121 -18.41 -4.41 32.54
N LEU A 122 -18.82 -4.99 31.42
CA LEU A 122 -20.03 -4.56 30.73
C LEU A 122 -21.28 -4.89 31.56
N PRO A 123 -22.25 -3.95 31.66
CA PRO A 123 -23.52 -4.19 32.33
C PRO A 123 -24.25 -5.43 31.78
N ASP A 124 -25.00 -6.13 32.63
CA ASP A 124 -25.84 -7.27 32.20
C ASP A 124 -26.90 -6.89 31.15
N SER A 125 -27.22 -5.60 31.04
CA SER A 125 -28.11 -5.05 30.03
C SER A 125 -27.45 -4.82 28.66
N TRP A 126 -26.15 -5.06 28.53
CA TRP A 126 -25.45 -4.86 27.28
C TRP A 126 -25.75 -5.99 26.30
N THR A 127 -26.19 -5.62 25.10
CA THR A 127 -26.52 -6.54 24.02
C THR A 127 -25.70 -6.23 22.78
N CYS A 128 -25.49 -7.25 21.96
CA CYS A 128 -24.76 -7.13 20.72
C CYS A 128 -25.42 -6.09 19.80
N PRO A 129 -24.71 -5.04 19.33
CA PRO A 129 -25.29 -4.01 18.47
C PRO A 129 -25.69 -4.53 17.08
N ARG A 130 -25.23 -5.72 16.69
CA ARG A 130 -25.54 -6.36 15.41
C ARG A 130 -26.77 -7.25 15.44
N CYS A 131 -27.01 -7.98 16.54
CA CYS A 131 -28.07 -8.99 16.60
C CYS A 131 -28.90 -8.99 17.89
N GLY A 132 -28.62 -8.09 18.84
CA GLY A 132 -29.41 -7.93 20.06
C GLY A 132 -29.29 -9.06 21.09
N VAL A 133 -28.43 -10.05 20.86
CA VAL A 133 -28.18 -11.13 21.82
C VAL A 133 -27.36 -10.64 23.01
N GLY A 134 -27.56 -11.23 24.17
CA GLY A 134 -26.84 -10.87 25.38
C GLY A 134 -25.37 -11.31 25.37
N LYS A 135 -24.63 -10.86 26.38
CA LYS A 135 -23.20 -11.13 26.54
C LYS A 135 -22.86 -12.61 26.69
N GLU A 136 -23.82 -13.44 27.11
CA GLU A 136 -23.66 -14.89 27.26
C GLU A 136 -23.33 -15.61 25.95
N LEU A 137 -23.63 -15.00 24.81
CA LEU A 137 -23.36 -15.55 23.49
C LEU A 137 -22.02 -15.06 22.88
N PHE A 138 -21.20 -14.35 23.65
CA PHE A 138 -19.83 -13.99 23.23
C PHE A 138 -18.82 -15.02 23.72
N LYS A 139 -17.87 -15.38 22.84
CA LYS A 139 -16.77 -16.29 23.13
C LYS A 139 -15.44 -15.53 23.09
N LYS A 140 -14.60 -15.79 24.10
CA LYS A 140 -13.22 -15.32 24.15
C LYS A 140 -12.35 -16.09 23.15
N GLN A 141 -11.63 -15.35 22.30
CA GLN A 141 -10.58 -15.85 21.40
C GLN A 141 -9.20 -15.42 21.86
#